data_AF-A0A9D8NB42-F1
#
_entry.id   AF-A0A9D8NB42-F1
#
_cell.length_a   1.000
_cell.length_b   1.000
_cell.length_c   1.000
_cell.angle_alpha   90.00
_cell.angle_beta   90.00
_cell.angle_gamma   90.00
#
_symmetry.space_group_name_H-M   'P 1'
#
loop_
_entity.id
_entity.type
_entity.pdbx_description
1 polymer ?
#
loop_
_entity_poly.entity_id
_entity_poly.type
_entity_poly.pdbx_seq_one_letter_code
_entity_poly.pdbx_strand_id
1 'polypeptide(L)'
;MDKIPEKFLNEDGTLNTDSLLKSYNELEKKIGTMVTVPGDDADNDTRERFYRAIGVPSDASQYPTNDMFDNDSVRQKFHDIGLTCSQVEKIYSIANEFLSPLLNDLFVMQDETNAMIELKNFFGGTEKMNNALHAINAFGEKYLPHDAFESLCSTPQGIQSVYKMMQSMEPSVETQKNETENLTDGDLRRMMRDPKYWRDHDAEYVRKIENGFKKLYS
;
A
#
# COMPACT_ATOMS: atom_id res chain seq x y z
N MET A 1 -67.71 -24.63 25.34
CA MET A 1 -67.10 -25.87 25.89
C MET A 1 -66.45 -26.56 24.72
N ASP A 2 -65.12 -26.59 24.68
CA ASP A 2 -64.39 -27.26 23.60
C ASP A 2 -64.63 -28.77 23.65
N LYS A 3 -65.01 -29.35 22.50
CA LYS A 3 -65.22 -30.79 22.36
C LYS A 3 -63.86 -31.49 22.44
N ILE A 4 -63.74 -32.46 23.35
CA ILE A 4 -62.54 -33.32 23.45
C ILE A 4 -62.45 -34.15 22.16
N PRO A 5 -61.34 -34.08 21.40
CA PRO A 5 -61.15 -34.86 20.20
C PRO A 5 -61.29 -36.37 20.45
N GLU A 6 -61.91 -37.10 19.51
CA GLU A 6 -62.17 -38.56 19.64
C GLU A 6 -60.90 -39.38 19.91
N LYS A 7 -59.73 -38.93 19.45
CA LYS A 7 -58.42 -39.54 19.72
C LYS A 7 -57.99 -39.55 21.21
N PHE A 8 -58.68 -38.78 22.06
CA PHE A 8 -58.45 -38.73 23.50
C PHE A 8 -59.61 -39.37 24.29
N LEU A 9 -60.50 -40.11 23.63
CA LEU A 9 -61.57 -40.87 24.25
C LEU A 9 -61.29 -42.37 24.12
N ASN A 10 -61.59 -43.12 25.17
CA ASN A 10 -61.58 -44.58 25.19
C ASN A 10 -62.88 -45.12 24.56
N GLU A 11 -62.94 -46.42 24.26
CA GLU A 11 -64.12 -47.08 23.68
C GLU A 11 -65.39 -46.96 24.55
N ASP A 12 -65.21 -46.75 25.86
CA ASP A 12 -66.27 -46.54 26.85
C ASP A 12 -66.69 -45.06 27.01
N GLY A 13 -66.11 -44.16 26.20
CA GLY A 13 -66.36 -42.72 26.24
C GLY A 13 -65.64 -41.98 27.38
N THR A 14 -64.77 -42.66 28.14
CA THR A 14 -63.94 -42.02 29.18
C THR A 14 -62.68 -41.37 28.57
N LEU A 15 -62.05 -40.44 29.29
CA LEU A 15 -60.85 -39.74 28.81
C LEU A 15 -59.64 -40.70 28.80
N ASN A 16 -58.99 -40.82 27.64
CA ASN A 16 -57.74 -41.55 27.49
C ASN A 16 -56.56 -40.68 27.97
N THR A 17 -56.20 -40.83 29.25
CA THR A 17 -55.13 -40.06 29.89
C THR A 17 -53.75 -40.37 29.30
N ASP A 18 -53.51 -41.61 28.86
CA ASP A 18 -52.21 -42.04 28.31
C ASP A 18 -51.94 -41.42 26.93
N SER A 19 -52.96 -41.39 26.06
CA SER A 19 -52.89 -40.75 24.75
C SER A 19 -52.72 -39.23 24.86
N LEU A 20 -53.34 -38.61 25.86
CA LEU A 20 -53.18 -37.20 26.18
C LEU A 20 -51.75 -36.89 26.64
N LEU A 21 -51.23 -37.68 27.59
CA LEU A 21 -49.89 -37.50 28.14
C LEU A 21 -48.82 -37.72 27.05
N LYS A 22 -49.00 -38.72 26.18
CA LYS A 22 -48.12 -38.97 25.04
C LYS A 22 -48.12 -37.82 24.06
N SER A 23 -49.30 -37.30 23.69
CA SER A 23 -49.42 -36.16 22.78
C SER A 23 -48.84 -34.88 23.37
N TYR A 24 -48.99 -34.66 24.68
CA TYR A 24 -48.38 -33.54 25.40
C TYR A 24 -46.85 -33.63 25.35
N ASN A 25 -46.26 -34.80 25.66
CA ASN A 25 -44.81 -35.00 25.61
C ASN A 25 -44.24 -34.85 24.18
N GLU A 26 -44.97 -35.30 23.15
CA GLU A 26 -44.56 -35.08 21.76
C GLU A 26 -44.62 -33.61 21.35
N LEU A 27 -45.64 -32.88 21.82
CA LEU A 27 -45.77 -31.45 21.61
C LEU A 27 -44.69 -30.66 22.36
N GLU A 28 -44.38 -31.02 23.60
CA GLU A 28 -43.28 -30.44 24.39
C GLU A 28 -41.93 -30.64 23.70
N LYS A 29 -41.65 -31.85 23.18
CA LYS A 29 -40.46 -32.12 22.38
C LYS A 29 -40.42 -31.28 21.11
N LYS A 30 -41.54 -31.17 20.39
CA LYS A 30 -41.63 -30.43 19.13
C LYS A 30 -41.47 -28.92 19.35
N ILE A 31 -42.08 -28.38 20.40
CA ILE A 31 -41.92 -26.98 20.83
C ILE A 31 -40.47 -26.74 21.28
N GLY A 32 -39.87 -27.66 22.03
CA GLY A 32 -38.48 -27.55 22.47
C GLY A 32 -37.46 -27.55 21.31
N THR A 33 -37.81 -28.16 20.18
CA THR A 33 -37.00 -28.11 18.94
C THR A 33 -37.33 -26.93 18.03
N MET A 34 -38.40 -26.18 18.31
CA MET A 34 -38.85 -25.11 17.43
C MET A 34 -38.02 -23.85 17.70
N VAL A 35 -37.20 -23.48 16.73
CA VAL A 35 -36.44 -22.24 16.78
C VAL A 35 -37.38 -21.10 16.40
N THR A 36 -37.70 -20.25 17.38
CA THR A 36 -38.50 -19.04 17.18
C THR A 36 -37.62 -17.94 16.59
N VAL A 37 -38.13 -17.24 15.56
CA VAL A 37 -37.46 -16.03 15.06
C VAL A 37 -37.66 -14.93 16.11
N PRO A 38 -36.59 -14.38 16.71
CA PRO A 38 -36.69 -13.33 17.72
C PRO A 38 -37.28 -12.06 17.11
N GLY A 39 -38.23 -11.43 17.82
CA GLY A 39 -38.62 -10.05 17.55
C GLY A 39 -37.65 -9.05 18.21
N ASP A 40 -37.89 -7.75 18.04
CA ASP A 40 -37.04 -6.69 18.58
C ASP A 40 -36.94 -6.75 20.12
N ASP A 41 -38.06 -7.05 20.79
CA ASP A 41 -38.17 -7.15 22.26
C ASP A 41 -37.80 -8.54 22.82
N ALA A 42 -37.27 -9.44 22.00
CA ALA A 42 -36.89 -10.77 22.46
C ALA A 42 -35.74 -10.72 23.48
N ASP A 43 -35.83 -11.58 24.48
CA ASP A 43 -34.78 -11.76 25.48
C ASP A 43 -33.51 -12.36 24.87
N ASN A 44 -32.41 -12.26 25.60
CA ASN A 44 -31.11 -12.71 25.10
C ASN A 44 -31.03 -14.23 24.89
N ASP A 45 -31.68 -15.05 25.71
CA ASP A 45 -31.64 -16.52 25.55
C ASP A 45 -32.34 -16.95 24.26
N THR A 46 -33.51 -16.35 23.96
CA THR A 46 -34.22 -16.58 22.69
C THR A 46 -33.37 -16.18 21.49
N ARG A 47 -32.67 -15.03 21.57
CA ARG A 47 -31.81 -14.51 20.50
C ARG A 47 -30.57 -15.40 20.29
N GLU A 48 -29.91 -15.82 21.36
CA GLU A 48 -28.75 -16.71 21.32
C GLU A 48 -29.11 -18.09 20.74
N ARG A 49 -30.25 -18.67 21.13
CA ARG A 49 -30.73 -19.93 20.54
C ARG A 49 -30.95 -19.82 19.04
N PHE A 50 -31.55 -18.72 18.59
CA PHE A 50 -31.75 -18.46 17.17
C PHE A 50 -30.41 -18.29 16.43
N TYR A 51 -29.50 -17.47 16.95
CA TYR A 51 -28.16 -17.27 16.38
C TYR A 51 -27.39 -18.58 16.27
N ARG A 52 -27.40 -19.41 17.32
CA ARG A 52 -26.80 -20.75 17.27
C ARG A 52 -27.46 -21.64 16.22
N ALA A 53 -28.78 -21.56 16.05
CA ALA A 53 -29.51 -22.36 15.08
C ALA A 53 -29.22 -21.98 13.63
N ILE A 54 -29.02 -20.69 13.33
CA ILE A 54 -28.68 -20.22 11.98
C ILE A 54 -27.17 -20.29 11.68
N GLY A 55 -26.33 -20.61 12.68
CA GLY A 55 -24.88 -20.76 12.51
C GLY A 55 -24.09 -19.47 12.67
N VAL A 56 -24.55 -18.54 13.50
CA VAL A 56 -23.73 -17.44 14.01
C VAL A 56 -22.65 -18.03 14.93
N PRO A 57 -21.37 -17.64 14.77
CA PRO A 57 -20.31 -18.06 15.67
C PRO A 57 -20.53 -17.59 17.10
N SER A 58 -19.94 -18.29 18.08
CA SER A 58 -20.07 -17.92 19.49
C SER A 58 -19.16 -16.77 19.91
N ASP A 59 -18.18 -16.41 19.07
CA ASP A 59 -17.23 -15.35 19.31
C ASP A 59 -16.77 -14.70 17.99
N ALA A 60 -16.43 -13.41 18.03
CA ALA A 60 -15.98 -12.66 16.87
C ALA A 60 -14.69 -13.22 16.23
N SER A 61 -13.82 -13.88 17.00
CA SER A 61 -12.58 -14.50 16.48
C SER A 61 -12.83 -15.72 15.59
N GLN A 62 -14.03 -16.29 15.62
CA GLN A 62 -14.39 -17.46 14.83
C GLN A 62 -14.89 -17.12 13.41
N TYR A 63 -15.07 -15.84 13.11
CA TYR A 63 -15.38 -15.42 11.74
C TYR A 63 -14.19 -15.66 10.80
N PRO A 64 -14.47 -15.91 9.51
CA PRO A 64 -13.42 -15.96 8.50
C PRO A 64 -12.70 -14.61 8.44
N THR A 65 -11.42 -14.64 8.08
CA THR A 65 -10.57 -13.46 7.95
C THR A 65 -10.41 -13.06 6.49
N ASN A 66 -10.09 -11.79 6.24
CA ASN A 66 -9.77 -11.27 4.92
C ASN A 66 -8.58 -10.32 5.00
N ASP A 67 -7.61 -10.44 4.10
CA ASP A 67 -6.34 -9.71 4.24
C ASP A 67 -6.48 -8.18 4.12
N MET A 68 -7.49 -7.69 3.40
CA MET A 68 -7.60 -6.27 3.04
C MET A 68 -8.72 -5.54 3.79
N PHE A 69 -9.83 -6.22 4.03
CA PHE A 69 -11.07 -5.63 4.55
C PHE A 69 -11.40 -6.08 5.98
N ASP A 70 -10.49 -6.80 6.64
CA ASP A 70 -10.72 -7.33 8.00
C ASP A 70 -9.88 -6.65 9.08
N ASN A 71 -10.43 -6.66 10.29
CA ASN A 71 -9.74 -6.45 11.56
C ASN A 71 -10.68 -6.85 12.71
N ASP A 72 -10.15 -6.91 13.94
CA ASP A 72 -10.90 -7.32 15.13
C ASP A 72 -12.18 -6.48 15.35
N SER A 73 -12.13 -5.18 15.05
CA SER A 73 -13.29 -4.30 15.19
C SER A 73 -14.40 -4.62 14.17
N VAL A 74 -14.03 -5.01 12.96
CA VAL A 74 -14.97 -5.44 11.91
C VAL A 74 -15.64 -6.75 12.30
N ARG A 75 -14.87 -7.75 12.76
CA ARG A 75 -15.45 -9.04 13.18
C ARG A 75 -16.33 -8.89 14.42
N GLN A 76 -16.00 -7.97 15.33
CA GLN A 76 -16.87 -7.64 16.45
C GLN A 76 -18.22 -7.10 15.97
N LYS A 77 -18.23 -6.21 14.97
CA LYS A 77 -19.49 -5.70 14.40
C LYS A 77 -20.31 -6.80 13.74
N PHE A 78 -19.67 -7.78 13.07
CA PHE A 78 -20.38 -8.93 12.50
C PHE A 78 -21.03 -9.80 13.58
N HIS A 79 -20.34 -9.99 14.69
CA HIS A 79 -20.87 -10.71 15.85
C HIS A 79 -22.06 -9.95 16.47
N ASP A 80 -21.92 -8.65 16.69
CA ASP A 80 -22.94 -7.81 17.34
C ASP A 80 -24.26 -7.78 16.55
N ILE A 81 -24.19 -7.86 15.21
CA ILE A 81 -25.39 -7.92 14.35
C ILE A 81 -25.84 -9.36 14.04
N GLY A 82 -25.11 -10.37 14.50
CA GLY A 82 -25.48 -11.79 14.38
C GLY A 82 -25.36 -12.36 12.96
N LEU A 83 -24.30 -12.03 12.22
CA LEU A 83 -24.06 -12.64 10.90
C LEU A 83 -23.56 -14.08 11.01
N THR A 84 -23.86 -14.89 10.00
CA THR A 84 -23.26 -16.23 9.85
C THR A 84 -21.91 -16.14 9.12
N CYS A 85 -21.03 -17.15 9.27
CA CYS A 85 -19.76 -17.17 8.54
C CYS A 85 -19.96 -17.06 7.02
N SER A 86 -20.96 -17.77 6.46
CA SER A 86 -21.24 -17.73 5.03
C SER A 86 -21.70 -16.34 4.55
N GLN A 87 -22.39 -15.57 5.39
CA GLN A 87 -22.74 -14.19 5.07
C GLN A 87 -21.49 -13.29 5.06
N VAL A 88 -20.61 -13.45 6.04
CA VAL A 88 -19.35 -12.70 6.12
C VAL A 88 -18.43 -13.01 4.94
N GLU A 89 -18.28 -14.27 4.55
CA GLU A 89 -17.51 -14.66 3.34
C GLU A 89 -18.04 -13.96 2.08
N LYS A 90 -19.37 -13.90 1.93
CA LYS A 90 -19.99 -13.20 0.80
C LYS A 90 -19.75 -11.70 0.85
N ILE A 91 -19.81 -11.08 2.02
CA ILE A 91 -19.50 -9.66 2.19
C ILE A 91 -18.06 -9.38 1.75
N TYR A 92 -17.09 -10.19 2.20
CA TYR A 92 -15.71 -10.04 1.75
C TYR A 92 -15.54 -10.30 0.26
N SER A 93 -16.24 -11.28 -0.31
CA SER A 93 -16.22 -11.54 -1.75
C SER A 93 -16.72 -10.33 -2.54
N ILE A 94 -17.84 -9.72 -2.12
CA ILE A 94 -18.41 -8.53 -2.75
C ILE A 94 -17.46 -7.34 -2.59
N ALA A 95 -16.88 -7.16 -1.41
CA ALA A 95 -15.89 -6.12 -1.15
C ALA A 95 -14.67 -6.27 -2.08
N ASN A 96 -14.14 -7.49 -2.23
CA ASN A 96 -13.05 -7.76 -3.15
C ASN A 96 -13.45 -7.44 -4.61
N GLU A 97 -14.61 -7.89 -5.07
CA GLU A 97 -15.05 -7.68 -6.45
C GLU A 97 -15.23 -6.19 -6.78
N PHE A 98 -15.81 -5.43 -5.84
CA PHE A 98 -16.18 -4.03 -6.08
C PHE A 98 -15.09 -3.02 -5.71
N LEU A 99 -14.37 -3.24 -4.61
CA LEU A 99 -13.39 -2.30 -4.09
C LEU A 99 -12.00 -2.52 -4.67
N SER A 100 -11.61 -3.74 -5.06
CA SER A 100 -10.27 -3.97 -5.60
C SER A 100 -9.97 -3.15 -6.87
N PRO A 101 -10.88 -3.04 -7.85
CA PRO A 101 -10.64 -2.18 -9.02
C PRO A 101 -10.44 -0.71 -8.63
N LEU A 102 -11.29 -0.19 -7.74
CA LEU A 102 -11.21 1.20 -7.27
C LEU A 102 -9.93 1.48 -6.49
N LEU A 103 -9.49 0.54 -5.66
CA LEU A 103 -8.24 0.66 -4.91
C LEU A 103 -7.02 0.59 -5.84
N ASN A 104 -7.04 -0.29 -6.84
CA ASN A 104 -5.98 -0.34 -7.86
C ASN A 104 -5.85 0.99 -8.60
N ASP A 105 -6.97 1.59 -9.04
CA ASP A 105 -6.96 2.89 -9.70
C ASP A 105 -6.36 3.98 -8.79
N LEU A 106 -6.72 3.98 -7.51
CA LEU A 106 -6.17 4.91 -6.53
C LEU A 106 -4.67 4.71 -6.30
N PHE A 107 -4.20 3.46 -6.21
CA PHE A 107 -2.78 3.17 -6.05
C PHE A 107 -1.97 3.60 -7.27
N VAL A 108 -2.46 3.35 -8.48
CA VAL A 108 -1.81 3.81 -9.72
C VAL A 108 -1.70 5.34 -9.73
N MET A 109 -2.78 6.06 -9.42
CA MET A 109 -2.74 7.53 -9.34
C MET A 109 -1.76 8.04 -8.28
N GLN A 110 -1.70 7.37 -7.13
CA GLN A 110 -0.79 7.74 -6.06
C GLN A 110 0.67 7.48 -6.46
N ASP A 111 0.97 6.36 -7.10
CA ASP A 111 2.30 6.02 -7.59
C ASP A 111 2.77 7.00 -8.67
N GLU A 112 1.91 7.37 -9.62
CA GLU A 112 2.21 8.41 -10.62
C GLU A 112 2.50 9.77 -9.96
N THR A 113 1.72 10.13 -8.94
CA THR A 113 1.92 11.37 -8.20
C THR A 113 3.26 11.37 -7.47
N ASN A 114 3.59 10.27 -6.79
CA ASN A 114 4.86 10.10 -6.08
C ASN A 114 6.05 10.12 -7.04
N ALA A 115 5.94 9.41 -8.16
CA ALA A 115 6.93 9.40 -9.23
C ALA A 115 7.22 10.83 -9.74
N MET A 116 6.17 11.61 -9.97
CA MET A 116 6.30 13.00 -10.42
C MET A 116 6.97 13.89 -9.37
N ILE A 117 6.64 13.71 -8.09
CA ILE A 117 7.28 14.43 -6.99
C ILE A 117 8.77 14.08 -6.90
N GLU A 118 9.12 12.80 -7.00
CA GLU A 118 10.51 12.33 -6.98
C GLU A 118 11.32 12.96 -8.12
N LEU A 119 10.81 12.91 -9.35
CA LEU A 119 11.48 13.51 -10.51
C LEU A 119 11.62 15.01 -10.38
N LYS A 120 10.56 15.71 -9.94
CA LYS A 120 10.59 17.16 -9.70
C LYS A 120 11.66 17.52 -8.67
N ASN A 121 11.78 16.75 -7.60
CA ASN A 121 12.80 16.96 -6.56
C ASN A 121 14.20 16.71 -7.12
N PHE A 122 14.39 15.63 -7.89
CA PHE A 122 15.67 15.29 -8.50
C PHE A 122 16.17 16.38 -9.48
N PHE A 123 15.30 16.87 -10.36
CA PHE A 123 15.66 17.90 -11.35
C PHE A 123 15.60 19.34 -10.81
N GLY A 124 15.09 19.54 -9.59
CA GLY A 124 15.02 20.84 -8.94
C GLY A 124 13.93 21.76 -9.52
N GLY A 125 12.80 21.20 -9.94
CA GLY A 125 11.63 21.93 -10.41
C GLY A 125 11.06 21.42 -11.74
N THR A 126 9.82 21.81 -12.03
CA THR A 126 9.04 21.32 -13.19
C THR A 126 9.66 21.74 -14.53
N GLU A 127 10.13 22.98 -14.66
CA GLU A 127 10.75 23.43 -15.92
C GLU A 127 12.05 22.69 -16.23
N LYS A 128 12.93 22.53 -15.23
CA LYS A 128 14.19 21.78 -15.38
C LYS A 128 13.95 20.32 -15.70
N MET A 129 12.96 19.71 -15.05
CA MET A 129 12.52 18.35 -15.35
C MET A 129 12.05 18.21 -16.80
N ASN A 130 11.16 19.09 -17.28
CA ASN A 130 10.68 19.02 -18.66
C ASN A 130 11.80 19.14 -19.69
N ASN A 131 12.74 20.06 -19.46
CA ASN A 131 13.92 20.22 -20.32
C ASN A 131 14.81 18.97 -20.29
N ALA A 132 15.03 18.38 -19.11
CA ALA A 132 15.78 17.15 -18.97
C ALA A 132 15.09 15.96 -19.67
N LEU A 133 13.77 15.82 -19.54
CA LEU A 133 13.00 14.78 -20.22
C LEU A 133 13.10 14.88 -21.75
N HIS A 134 13.08 16.10 -22.31
CA HIS A 134 13.31 16.29 -23.75
C HIS A 134 14.70 15.84 -24.18
N ALA A 135 15.74 16.17 -23.41
CA ALA A 135 17.11 15.73 -23.68
C ALA A 135 17.26 14.20 -23.55
N ILE A 136 16.65 13.59 -22.54
CA ILE A 136 16.64 12.14 -22.32
C ILE A 136 15.97 11.42 -23.49
N ASN A 137 14.85 11.91 -24.01
CA ASN A 137 14.19 11.32 -25.18
C ASN A 137 15.09 11.39 -26.42
N ALA A 138 15.68 12.55 -26.71
CA ALA A 138 16.59 12.71 -27.84
C ALA A 138 17.84 11.82 -27.73
N PHE A 139 18.36 11.64 -26.52
CA PHE A 139 19.47 10.72 -26.24
C PHE A 139 19.03 9.25 -26.43
N GLY A 140 17.88 8.87 -25.87
CA GLY A 140 17.33 7.52 -25.95
C GLY A 140 17.09 7.07 -27.38
N GLU A 141 16.42 7.89 -28.19
CA GLU A 141 16.15 7.59 -29.61
C GLU A 141 17.44 7.41 -30.43
N LYS A 142 18.52 8.11 -30.05
CA LYS A 142 19.77 8.12 -30.80
C LYS A 142 20.73 6.98 -30.40
N TYR A 143 20.77 6.61 -29.13
CA TYR A 143 21.82 5.73 -28.60
C TYR A 143 21.32 4.43 -27.98
N LEU A 144 20.00 4.26 -27.79
CA LEU A 144 19.42 3.06 -27.16
C LEU A 144 18.40 2.37 -28.08
N PRO A 145 18.31 1.03 -28.04
CA PRO A 145 17.18 0.32 -28.66
C PRO A 145 15.85 0.75 -28.02
N HIS A 146 14.80 0.86 -28.83
CA HIS A 146 13.50 1.39 -28.39
C HIS A 146 12.94 0.63 -27.17
N ASP A 147 12.86 -0.70 -27.25
CA ASP A 147 12.32 -1.54 -26.17
C ASP A 147 13.12 -1.40 -24.85
N ALA A 148 14.44 -1.23 -24.96
CA ALA A 148 15.31 -1.05 -23.80
C ALA A 148 15.14 0.34 -23.18
N PHE A 149 14.99 1.38 -24.01
CA PHE A 149 14.72 2.74 -23.55
C PHE A 149 13.36 2.83 -22.86
N GLU A 150 12.31 2.27 -23.46
CA GLU A 150 10.96 2.24 -22.88
C GLU A 150 10.95 1.51 -21.53
N SER A 151 11.57 0.33 -21.47
CA SER A 151 11.69 -0.45 -20.23
C SER A 151 12.46 0.31 -19.14
N LEU A 152 13.56 0.98 -19.49
CA LEU A 152 14.35 1.78 -18.56
C LEU A 152 13.59 3.03 -18.09
N CYS A 153 12.81 3.68 -18.95
CA CYS A 153 12.07 4.88 -18.59
C CYS A 153 10.71 4.60 -17.91
N SER A 154 10.38 3.33 -17.65
CA SER A 154 9.15 2.93 -16.96
C SER A 154 9.10 3.30 -15.47
N THR A 155 10.24 3.65 -14.85
CA THR A 155 10.31 4.05 -13.44
C THR A 155 11.09 5.37 -13.27
N PRO A 156 10.82 6.15 -12.20
CA PRO A 156 11.56 7.38 -11.91
C PRO A 156 13.07 7.18 -11.84
N GLN A 157 13.50 6.11 -11.19
CA GLN A 157 14.92 5.77 -11.00
C GLN A 157 15.59 5.42 -12.33
N GLY A 158 14.84 4.79 -13.24
CA GLY A 158 15.33 4.49 -14.57
C GLY A 158 15.50 5.74 -15.44
N ILE A 159 14.55 6.68 -15.41
CA ILE A 159 14.70 8.01 -16.04
C ILE A 159 15.94 8.74 -15.49
N GLN A 160 16.11 8.76 -14.16
CA GLN A 160 17.29 9.35 -13.52
C GLN A 160 18.60 8.65 -13.96
N SER A 161 18.57 7.34 -14.16
CA SER A 161 19.74 6.57 -14.58
C SER A 161 20.11 6.89 -16.03
N VAL A 162 19.14 6.98 -16.93
CA VAL A 162 19.37 7.39 -18.33
C VAL A 162 19.91 8.82 -18.38
N TYR A 163 19.37 9.72 -17.58
CA TYR A 163 19.89 11.08 -17.47
C TYR A 163 21.37 11.11 -17.04
N LYS A 164 21.75 10.33 -16.02
CA LYS A 164 23.15 10.22 -15.57
C LYS A 164 24.05 9.60 -16.64
N MET A 165 23.55 8.61 -17.38
CA MET A 165 24.29 8.01 -18.50
C MET A 165 24.55 9.03 -19.61
N MET A 166 23.52 9.80 -20.00
CA MET A 166 23.65 10.90 -20.96
C MET A 166 24.71 11.91 -20.51
N GLN A 167 24.64 12.37 -19.24
CA GLN A 167 25.65 13.29 -18.68
C GLN A 167 27.06 12.72 -18.62
N SER A 168 27.20 11.40 -18.56
CA SER A 168 28.52 10.73 -18.53
C SER A 168 29.08 10.52 -19.95
N MET A 169 28.20 10.38 -20.94
CA MET A 169 28.56 10.21 -22.36
C MET A 169 28.85 11.53 -23.06
N GLU A 170 28.20 12.62 -22.67
CA GLU A 170 28.63 13.97 -23.03
C GLU A 170 29.79 14.34 -22.11
N PRO A 171 31.06 14.32 -22.57
CA PRO A 171 32.15 14.74 -21.73
C PRO A 171 31.89 16.20 -21.37
N SER A 172 31.68 16.42 -20.07
CA SER A 172 31.70 17.71 -19.36
C SER A 172 32.10 18.89 -20.24
N VAL A 173 31.11 19.59 -20.80
CA VAL A 173 31.28 21.02 -21.04
C VAL A 173 31.39 21.62 -19.64
N GLU A 174 32.61 22.01 -19.29
CA GLU A 174 33.00 22.68 -18.07
C GLU A 174 31.93 23.65 -17.60
N THR A 175 31.11 23.20 -16.65
CA THR A 175 30.40 24.13 -15.79
C THR A 175 31.51 24.75 -14.95
N GLN A 176 31.84 26.02 -15.23
CA GLN A 176 32.83 26.85 -14.53
C GLN A 176 32.89 26.53 -13.03
N LYS A 177 33.74 25.58 -12.68
CA LYS A 177 34.26 25.40 -11.33
C LYS A 177 35.64 25.99 -11.43
N ASN A 178 35.86 27.08 -10.69
CA ASN A 178 37.16 27.66 -10.46
C ASN A 178 38.22 26.55 -10.43
N GLU A 179 38.97 26.43 -11.52
CA GLU A 179 40.12 25.56 -11.60
C GLU A 179 41.08 26.05 -10.53
N THR A 180 41.06 25.39 -9.38
CA THR A 180 42.20 25.44 -8.50
C THR A 180 43.21 24.55 -9.17
N GLU A 181 43.98 25.13 -10.10
CA GLU A 181 45.19 24.52 -10.66
C GLU A 181 45.97 23.94 -9.47
N ASN A 182 45.94 22.62 -9.29
CA ASN A 182 46.81 21.95 -8.34
C ASN A 182 48.20 21.90 -9.00
N LEU A 183 48.90 23.02 -8.91
CA LEU A 183 50.27 23.17 -9.37
C LEU A 183 51.15 22.16 -8.63
N THR A 184 51.92 21.36 -9.37
CA THR A 184 52.87 20.42 -8.76
C THR A 184 54.16 21.14 -8.34
N ASP A 185 54.98 20.52 -7.47
CA ASP A 185 56.27 21.08 -7.04
C ASP A 185 57.19 21.42 -8.24
N GLY A 186 57.12 20.61 -9.31
CA GLY A 186 57.84 20.85 -10.56
C GLY A 186 57.36 22.10 -11.31
N ASP A 187 56.05 22.36 -11.33
CA ASP A 187 55.47 23.53 -11.96
C ASP A 187 55.83 24.81 -11.22
N LEU A 188 55.77 24.79 -9.88
CA LEU A 188 56.14 25.94 -9.05
C LEU A 188 57.62 26.30 -9.21
N ARG A 189 58.51 25.30 -9.26
CA ARG A 189 59.94 25.52 -9.54
C ARG A 189 60.19 26.09 -10.94
N ARG A 190 59.34 25.74 -11.92
CA ARG A 190 59.41 26.31 -13.27
C ARG A 190 58.97 27.77 -13.25
N MET A 191 57.92 28.10 -12.51
CA MET A 191 57.45 29.48 -12.32
C MET A 191 58.50 30.36 -11.61
N MET A 192 59.28 29.81 -10.67
CA MET A 192 60.39 30.56 -10.03
C MET A 192 61.55 30.90 -11.00
N ARG A 193 61.67 30.18 -12.12
CA ARG A 193 62.71 30.46 -13.14
C ARG A 193 62.26 31.51 -14.16
N ASP A 194 60.98 31.88 -14.14
CA ASP A 194 60.44 32.90 -15.03
C ASP A 194 61.00 34.30 -14.65
N PRO A 195 61.48 35.10 -15.64
CA PRO A 195 61.86 36.50 -15.41
C PRO A 195 60.82 37.33 -14.67
N LYS A 196 59.54 36.97 -14.77
CA LYS A 196 58.46 37.65 -14.07
C LYS A 196 58.54 37.51 -12.54
N TYR A 197 59.17 36.44 -12.04
CA TYR A 197 59.39 36.21 -10.60
C TYR A 197 60.57 37.01 -10.04
N TRP A 198 61.74 37.00 -10.71
CA TRP A 198 62.98 37.60 -10.18
C TRP A 198 63.35 38.96 -10.77
N ARG A 199 62.83 39.32 -11.94
CA ARG A 199 63.11 40.61 -12.59
C ARG A 199 62.00 41.61 -12.33
N ASP A 200 60.77 41.22 -12.63
CA ASP A 200 59.62 42.13 -12.59
C ASP A 200 58.91 42.14 -11.22
N HIS A 201 59.22 41.17 -10.33
CA HIS A 201 58.68 41.05 -8.97
C HIS A 201 57.16 41.27 -8.90
N ASP A 202 56.42 40.67 -9.84
CA ASP A 202 54.97 40.79 -9.88
C ASP A 202 54.36 40.20 -8.60
N ALA A 203 53.76 41.06 -7.78
CA ALA A 203 53.23 40.71 -6.47
C ALA A 203 52.16 39.61 -6.54
N GLU A 204 51.37 39.55 -7.62
CA GLU A 204 50.36 38.49 -7.78
C GLU A 204 51.00 37.16 -8.15
N TYR A 205 52.05 37.18 -8.96
CA TYR A 205 52.78 36.00 -9.40
C TYR A 205 53.55 35.35 -8.23
N VAL A 206 54.21 36.17 -7.40
CA VAL A 206 54.89 35.72 -6.18
C VAL A 206 53.88 35.09 -5.21
N ARG A 207 52.72 35.72 -5.00
CA ARG A 207 51.67 35.22 -4.11
C ARG A 207 51.07 33.88 -4.59
N LYS A 208 50.95 33.69 -5.91
CA LYS A 208 50.50 32.42 -6.51
C LYS A 208 51.49 31.29 -6.21
N ILE A 209 52.80 31.56 -6.30
CA ILE A 209 53.86 30.59 -6.00
C ILE A 209 53.92 30.24 -4.51
N GLU A 210 53.88 31.26 -3.63
CA GLU A 210 53.90 31.06 -2.17
C GLU A 210 52.69 30.25 -1.68
N ASN A 211 51.49 30.56 -2.18
CA ASN A 211 50.29 29.80 -1.85
C ASN A 211 50.35 28.36 -2.39
N GLY A 212 50.98 28.15 -3.55
CA GLY A 212 51.22 26.82 -4.11
C GLY A 212 52.12 25.97 -3.21
N PHE A 213 53.26 26.52 -2.76
CA PHE A 213 54.16 25.81 -1.84
C PHE A 213 53.53 25.58 -0.47
N LYS A 214 52.82 26.58 0.08
CA LYS A 214 52.11 26.43 1.34
C LYS A 214 51.05 25.33 1.29
N LYS A 215 50.39 25.13 0.14
CA LYS A 215 49.39 24.08 -0.05
C LYS A 215 50.00 22.68 -0.25
N LEU A 216 51.22 22.59 -0.79
CA LEU A 216 51.92 21.31 -1.01
C LEU A 216 52.65 20.79 0.25
N TYR A 217 53.07 21.67 1.15
CA TYR A 217 53.88 21.32 2.33
C TYR A 217 53.18 21.61 3.68
N SER A 218 51.88 21.94 3.67
CA SER A 218 51.06 22.09 4.88
C SER A 218 50.21 20.87 5.18
#